data_AF-A0A934E7K9-F1
#
_entry.id   AF-A0A934E7K9-F1
#
_cell.length_a   1.000
_cell.length_b   1.000
_cell.length_c   1.000
_cell.angle_alpha   90.00
_cell.angle_beta   90.00
_cell.angle_gamma   90.00
#
_symmetry.space_group_name_H-M   'P 1'
#
loop_
_entity.id
_entity.type
_entity.pdbx_description
1 polymer ?
#
loop_
_entity_poly.entity_id
_entity_poly.type
_entity_poly.pdbx_seq_one_letter_code
_entity_poly.pdbx_strand_id
1 'polypeptide(L)'
;MPIAFSDRPLNDVALSDQLKSLERRPPRKLDEALTSLGYRGQPAARRALCLTAYRHVERLRRVHVEGYDRADLPARTNVLCMGPTGCGTTYIVELLFGRVLGLPHAVVDITGYSETGYVGGDVHSIPSRLVDAALGNADIARGGVLVLDEFDKLATSENRAVFAGAETTKDVSGRGVQRELLKMIEGSLVDTQFGISYPERLNFDSRDLCFVACGAFSGLKLSAAARRELGFNRKIEPKLEQKIAVRLETREAEDTEALARYGFLPELIGRFGRLVVFH
;
A
#
# COMPACT_ATOMS: atom_id res chain seq x y z
N MET A 1 5.14 -23.17 18.17
CA MET A 1 4.62 -22.88 19.52
C MET A 1 4.14 -21.44 19.53
N PRO A 2 2.85 -21.18 19.79
CA PRO A 2 2.38 -19.81 19.99
C PRO A 2 2.94 -19.31 21.33
N ILE A 3 3.49 -18.10 21.33
CA ILE A 3 4.02 -17.44 22.52
C ILE A 3 2.81 -17.13 23.41
N ALA A 4 2.74 -17.78 24.57
CA ALA A 4 1.72 -17.51 25.57
C ALA A 4 2.01 -16.16 26.24
N PHE A 5 1.30 -15.11 25.83
CA PHE A 5 1.16 -13.89 26.60
C PHE A 5 -0.01 -14.10 27.58
N SER A 6 0.28 -14.56 28.79
CA SER A 6 -0.69 -14.67 29.87
C SER A 6 -0.81 -13.34 30.64
N ASP A 7 -2.05 -12.89 30.80
CA ASP A 7 -2.55 -11.98 31.84
C ASP A 7 -2.18 -10.48 31.82
N ARG A 8 -1.92 -9.89 30.65
CA ARG A 8 -2.12 -8.43 30.47
C ARG A 8 -3.42 -8.18 29.72
N PRO A 9 -4.21 -7.13 30.05
CA PRO A 9 -5.22 -6.67 29.09
C PRO A 9 -4.49 -6.40 27.77
N LEU A 10 -5.03 -6.97 26.67
CA LEU A 10 -4.42 -6.90 25.32
C LEU A 10 -4.11 -5.46 24.87
N ASN A 11 -4.70 -4.46 25.53
CA ASN A 11 -4.54 -3.03 25.28
C ASN A 11 -3.25 -2.39 25.83
N ASP A 12 -2.45 -3.07 26.64
CA ASP A 12 -1.26 -2.46 27.31
C ASP A 12 0.10 -2.90 26.73
N VAL A 13 0.12 -3.60 25.60
CA VAL A 13 1.39 -3.94 24.93
C VAL A 13 1.90 -2.72 24.16
N ALA A 14 3.05 -2.19 24.55
CA ALA A 14 3.72 -1.13 23.80
C ALA A 14 4.32 -1.69 22.50
N LEU A 15 4.33 -0.88 21.45
CA LEU A 15 4.98 -1.22 20.18
C LEU A 15 6.46 -1.57 20.38
N SER A 16 7.14 -0.85 21.28
CA SER A 16 8.54 -1.10 21.63
C SER A 16 8.77 -2.50 22.18
N ASP A 17 7.85 -3.02 22.99
CA ASP A 17 7.93 -4.38 23.54
C ASP A 17 7.66 -5.44 22.47
N GLN A 18 6.66 -5.22 21.60
CA GLN A 18 6.43 -6.08 20.44
C GLN A 18 7.69 -6.14 19.57
N LEU A 19 8.29 -5.00 19.22
CA LEU A 19 9.48 -4.92 18.35
C LEU A 19 10.72 -5.61 18.95
N LYS A 20 10.90 -5.54 20.27
CA LYS A 20 11.96 -6.27 20.99
C LYS A 20 11.74 -7.78 20.97
N SER A 21 10.48 -8.22 20.98
CA SER A 21 10.14 -9.65 20.92
C SER A 21 10.32 -10.27 19.52
N LEU A 22 10.30 -9.44 18.46
CA LEU A 22 10.47 -9.92 17.09
C LEU A 22 11.90 -10.44 16.85
N GLU A 23 12.01 -11.57 16.15
CA GLU A 23 13.30 -12.06 15.69
C GLU A 23 13.86 -11.15 14.60
N ARG A 24 15.13 -10.77 14.68
CA ARG A 24 15.80 -9.99 13.63
C ARG A 24 16.11 -10.88 12.43
N ARG A 25 15.21 -10.91 11.44
CA ARG A 25 15.37 -11.74 10.24
C ARG A 25 15.93 -10.94 9.07
N PRO A 26 17.14 -11.25 8.55
CA PRO A 26 17.65 -10.62 7.35
C PRO A 26 16.79 -10.97 6.12
N PRO A 27 16.83 -10.18 5.02
CA PRO A 27 15.98 -10.39 3.85
C PRO A 27 16.00 -11.81 3.28
N ARG A 28 17.16 -12.48 3.32
CA ARG A 28 17.29 -13.88 2.88
C ARG A 28 16.46 -14.84 3.74
N LYS A 29 16.42 -14.64 5.06
CA LYS A 29 15.62 -15.45 5.99
C LYS A 29 14.12 -15.21 5.82
N LEU A 30 13.73 -13.97 5.52
CA LEU A 30 12.35 -13.64 5.16
C LEU A 30 11.91 -14.38 3.88
N ASP A 31 12.80 -14.41 2.87
CA ASP A 31 12.55 -15.11 1.60
C ASP A 31 12.46 -16.64 1.76
N GLU A 32 13.31 -17.22 2.60
CA GLU A 32 13.24 -18.63 3.02
C GLU A 32 11.90 -18.93 3.71
N ALA A 33 11.45 -18.06 4.61
CA ALA A 33 10.17 -18.21 5.30
C ALA A 33 8.98 -18.14 4.32
N LEU A 34 8.96 -17.19 3.38
CA LEU A 34 7.94 -17.14 2.32
C LEU A 34 7.90 -18.43 1.49
N THR A 35 9.06 -19.00 1.18
CA THR A 35 9.16 -20.29 0.50
C THR A 35 8.56 -21.40 1.36
N SER A 36 8.86 -21.45 2.65
CA SER A 36 8.30 -22.46 3.55
C SER A 36 6.77 -22.37 3.66
N LEU A 37 6.20 -21.17 3.57
CA LEU A 37 4.76 -20.90 3.60
C LEU A 37 4.05 -21.16 2.26
N GLY A 38 4.77 -21.64 1.25
CA GLY A 38 4.18 -22.03 -0.04
C GLY A 38 4.15 -20.94 -1.11
N TYR A 39 4.68 -19.74 -0.86
CA TYR A 39 4.78 -18.72 -1.92
C TYR A 39 5.84 -19.14 -2.96
N ARG A 40 5.49 -19.11 -4.25
CA ARG A 40 6.35 -19.57 -5.36
C ARG A 40 6.40 -18.52 -6.48
N GLY A 41 7.46 -18.54 -7.27
CA GLY A 41 7.67 -17.56 -8.35
C GLY A 41 8.06 -16.17 -7.84
N GLN A 42 7.99 -15.17 -8.72
CA GLN A 42 8.27 -13.75 -8.44
C GLN A 42 9.61 -13.44 -7.73
N PRO A 43 10.77 -13.98 -8.18
CA PRO A 43 12.03 -13.83 -7.44
C PRO A 43 12.51 -12.36 -7.32
N ALA A 44 12.15 -11.49 -8.28
CA ALA A 44 12.43 -10.06 -8.17
C ALA A 44 11.54 -9.39 -7.11
N ALA A 45 10.23 -9.63 -7.17
CA ALA A 45 9.27 -9.05 -6.23
C ALA A 45 9.51 -9.52 -4.79
N ARG A 46 9.79 -10.81 -4.60
CA ARG A 46 10.15 -11.38 -3.29
C ARG A 46 11.36 -10.70 -2.68
N ARG A 47 12.45 -10.55 -3.42
CA ARG A 47 13.65 -9.84 -2.95
C ARG A 47 13.35 -8.38 -2.60
N ALA A 48 12.56 -7.71 -3.43
CA ALA A 48 12.18 -6.32 -3.21
C ALA A 48 11.36 -6.15 -1.92
N LEU A 49 10.32 -6.96 -1.75
CA LEU A 49 9.43 -6.91 -0.59
C LEU A 49 10.09 -7.37 0.70
N CYS A 50 10.94 -8.42 0.66
CA CYS A 50 11.72 -8.83 1.83
C CYS A 50 12.65 -7.71 2.31
N LEU A 51 13.28 -6.97 1.38
CA LEU A 51 14.11 -5.81 1.75
C LEU A 51 13.27 -4.66 2.31
N THR A 52 12.09 -4.39 1.73
CA THR A 52 11.16 -3.38 2.28
C THR A 52 10.72 -3.76 3.70
N ALA A 53 10.29 -4.99 3.92
CA ALA A 53 9.80 -5.44 5.21
C ALA A 53 10.90 -5.41 6.28
N TYR A 54 12.12 -5.84 5.93
CA TYR A 54 13.28 -5.68 6.80
C TYR A 54 13.52 -4.21 7.16
N ARG A 55 13.55 -3.31 6.17
CA ARG A 55 13.76 -1.88 6.42
C ARG A 55 12.66 -1.26 7.26
N HIS A 56 11.40 -1.68 7.08
CA HIS A 56 10.27 -1.22 7.88
C HIS A 56 10.47 -1.55 9.36
N VAL A 57 10.72 -2.82 9.68
CA VAL A 57 10.94 -3.27 11.07
C VAL A 57 12.17 -2.59 11.68
N GLU A 58 13.26 -2.48 10.93
CA GLU A 58 14.48 -1.80 11.42
C GLU A 58 14.26 -0.31 11.67
N ARG A 59 13.49 0.38 10.81
CA ARG A 59 13.12 1.77 11.04
C ARG A 59 12.28 1.90 12.32
N LEU A 60 11.28 1.03 12.50
CA LEU A 60 10.45 1.03 13.70
C LEU A 60 11.29 0.81 14.97
N ARG A 61 12.26 -0.11 14.95
CA ARG A 61 13.18 -0.34 16.07
C ARG A 61 14.01 0.90 16.40
N ARG A 62 14.58 1.55 15.39
CA ARG A 62 15.37 2.77 15.60
C ARG A 62 14.54 3.86 16.27
N VAL A 63 13.31 4.06 15.82
CA VAL A 63 12.41 5.10 16.38
C VAL A 63 11.90 4.72 17.78
N HIS A 64 11.33 3.52 17.94
CA HIS A 64 10.53 3.17 19.12
C HIS A 64 11.28 2.37 20.18
N VAL A 65 12.43 1.79 19.85
CA VAL A 65 13.27 1.02 20.80
C VAL A 65 14.56 1.75 21.13
N GLU A 66 15.22 2.30 20.11
CA GLU A 66 16.53 2.96 20.27
C GLU A 66 16.41 4.48 20.47
N GLY A 67 15.24 5.07 20.19
CA GLY A 67 14.96 6.50 20.45
C GLY A 67 15.56 7.48 19.43
N TYR A 68 15.87 7.04 18.22
CA TYR A 68 16.32 7.92 17.15
C TYR A 68 15.22 8.89 16.70
N ASP A 69 15.60 10.12 16.38
CA ASP A 69 14.69 11.06 15.71
C ASP A 69 14.36 10.56 14.29
N ARG A 70 13.10 10.68 13.89
CA ARG A 70 12.63 10.35 12.54
C ARG A 70 13.32 11.20 11.48
N ALA A 71 13.73 12.44 11.82
CA ALA A 71 14.43 13.36 10.93
C ALA A 71 15.83 12.86 10.52
N ASP A 72 16.49 12.09 11.39
CA ASP A 72 17.83 11.54 11.15
C ASP A 72 17.80 10.20 10.40
N LEU A 73 16.60 9.66 10.16
CA LEU A 73 16.40 8.38 9.51
C LEU A 73 15.97 8.55 8.06
N PRO A 74 16.37 7.64 7.15
CA PRO A 74 15.81 7.61 5.80
C PRO A 74 14.29 7.57 5.83
N ALA A 75 13.67 8.28 4.88
CA ALA A 75 12.22 8.29 4.73
C ALA A 75 11.66 6.87 4.63
N ARG A 76 10.43 6.68 5.16
CA ARG A 76 9.73 5.40 5.01
C ARG A 76 9.61 5.03 3.53
N THR A 77 9.77 3.74 3.22
CA THR A 77 9.67 3.24 1.86
C THR A 77 8.31 2.57 1.68
N ASN A 78 7.36 3.28 1.07
CA ASN A 78 6.11 2.68 0.61
C ASN A 78 6.35 1.96 -0.72
N VAL A 79 5.55 0.94 -1.00
CA VAL A 79 5.72 0.08 -2.18
C VAL A 79 4.48 0.10 -3.05
N LEU A 80 4.66 0.23 -4.36
CA LEU A 80 3.60 0.02 -5.34
C LEU A 80 3.89 -1.26 -6.12
N CYS A 81 3.05 -2.27 -5.88
CA CYS A 81 3.06 -3.56 -6.54
C CYS A 81 2.18 -3.51 -7.79
N MET A 82 2.77 -3.79 -8.95
CA MET A 82 2.09 -3.79 -10.24
C MET A 82 2.12 -5.20 -10.84
N GLY A 83 0.96 -5.77 -11.11
CA GLY A 83 0.88 -7.06 -11.80
C GLY A 83 -0.53 -7.60 -11.91
N PRO A 84 -0.78 -8.55 -12.83
CA PRO A 84 -2.11 -9.04 -13.13
C PRO A 84 -2.80 -9.67 -11.91
N THR A 85 -4.13 -9.62 -11.90
CA THR A 85 -4.94 -10.25 -10.84
C THR A 85 -4.56 -11.73 -10.69
N GLY A 86 -4.42 -12.19 -9.44
CA GLY A 86 -4.10 -13.58 -9.13
C GLY A 86 -2.61 -13.96 -9.18
N CYS A 87 -1.69 -13.03 -9.47
CA CYS A 87 -0.24 -13.32 -9.47
C CYS A 87 0.43 -13.31 -8.08
N GLY A 88 -0.35 -13.03 -7.02
CA GLY A 88 0.10 -13.08 -5.62
C GLY A 88 0.56 -11.76 -5.02
N THR A 89 0.25 -10.62 -5.63
CA THR A 89 0.58 -9.25 -5.13
C THR A 89 0.13 -9.02 -3.70
N THR A 90 -1.15 -9.25 -3.40
CA THR A 90 -1.70 -9.07 -2.05
C THR A 90 -1.24 -10.19 -1.12
N TYR A 91 -1.22 -11.43 -1.61
CA TYR A 91 -0.89 -12.63 -0.83
C TYR A 91 0.53 -12.62 -0.24
N ILE A 92 1.54 -12.16 -0.99
CA ILE A 92 2.91 -12.09 -0.46
C ILE A 92 3.01 -11.11 0.72
N VAL A 93 2.22 -10.03 0.71
CA VAL A 93 2.23 -8.99 1.75
C VAL A 93 1.62 -9.55 3.03
N GLU A 94 0.47 -10.23 2.93
CA GLU A 94 -0.17 -10.93 4.05
C GLU A 94 0.75 -11.99 4.68
N LEU A 95 1.43 -12.80 3.85
CA LEU A 95 2.39 -13.78 4.36
C LEU A 95 3.57 -13.10 5.05
N LEU A 96 4.16 -12.08 4.42
CA LEU A 96 5.39 -11.47 4.92
C LEU A 96 5.15 -10.66 6.20
N PHE A 97 4.18 -9.75 6.20
CA PHE A 97 3.94 -8.86 7.34
C PHE A 97 3.09 -9.53 8.42
N GLY A 98 2.09 -10.31 8.03
CA GLY A 98 1.23 -11.04 8.95
C GLY A 98 1.87 -12.31 9.50
N ARG A 99 2.17 -13.29 8.63
CA ARG A 99 2.60 -14.63 9.08
C ARG A 99 4.08 -14.68 9.48
N VAL A 100 4.97 -14.01 8.75
CA VAL A 100 6.41 -14.07 9.01
C VAL A 100 6.82 -13.06 10.09
N LEU A 101 6.34 -11.81 10.01
CA LEU A 101 6.75 -10.75 10.93
C LEU A 101 5.78 -10.52 12.09
N GLY A 102 4.53 -10.97 12.02
CA GLY A 102 3.57 -10.80 13.10
C GLY A 102 3.18 -9.34 13.36
N LEU A 103 3.25 -8.48 12.35
CA LEU A 103 2.79 -7.09 12.43
C LEU A 103 1.28 -7.00 12.09
N PRO A 104 0.55 -6.06 12.71
CA PRO A 104 -0.83 -5.79 12.30
C PRO A 104 -0.84 -5.34 10.84
N HIS A 105 -1.76 -5.91 10.06
CA HIS A 105 -1.92 -5.57 8.65
C HIS A 105 -3.39 -5.62 8.27
N ALA A 106 -3.78 -4.78 7.32
CA ALA A 106 -5.13 -4.80 6.75
C ALA A 106 -5.08 -4.61 5.25
N VAL A 107 -5.88 -5.40 4.53
CA VAL A 107 -6.12 -5.25 3.10
C VAL A 107 -7.42 -4.48 2.90
N VAL A 108 -7.32 -3.42 2.11
CA VAL A 108 -8.40 -2.48 1.86
C VAL A 108 -8.52 -2.28 0.36
N ASP A 109 -9.67 -2.69 -0.19
CA ASP A 109 -10.06 -2.34 -1.56
C ASP A 109 -10.42 -0.85 -1.60
N ILE A 110 -9.65 -0.08 -2.36
CA ILE A 110 -9.79 1.37 -2.36
C ILE A 110 -10.97 1.86 -3.22
N THR A 111 -11.57 1.01 -4.04
CA THR A 111 -12.72 1.39 -4.88
C THR A 111 -13.98 1.67 -4.08
N GLY A 112 -14.04 1.15 -2.84
CA GLY A 112 -15.15 1.42 -1.92
C GLY A 112 -15.10 2.79 -1.24
N TYR A 113 -14.06 3.60 -1.50
CA TYR A 113 -13.84 4.88 -0.81
C TYR A 113 -14.08 6.07 -1.74
N SER A 114 -14.60 7.15 -1.17
CA SER A 114 -14.89 8.40 -1.87
C SER A 114 -14.34 9.59 -1.09
N GLU A 115 -14.26 10.77 -1.74
CA GLU A 115 -13.95 12.01 -1.04
C GLU A 115 -14.98 12.27 0.08
N THR A 116 -14.55 12.94 1.14
CA THR A 116 -15.44 13.35 2.24
C THR A 116 -16.73 14.01 1.71
N GLY A 117 -17.89 13.48 2.11
CA GLY A 117 -19.20 14.00 1.73
C GLY A 117 -19.79 13.42 0.43
N TYR A 118 -19.24 12.31 -0.08
CA TYR A 118 -19.78 11.54 -1.20
C TYR A 118 -20.29 10.15 -0.78
N VAL A 119 -20.86 9.41 -1.74
CA VAL A 119 -21.32 8.03 -1.54
C VAL A 119 -20.12 7.08 -1.57
N GLY A 120 -19.83 6.44 -0.44
CA GLY A 120 -18.70 5.54 -0.24
C GLY A 120 -18.19 5.58 1.20
N GLY A 121 -17.15 4.80 1.49
CA GLY A 121 -16.39 4.94 2.73
C GLY A 121 -15.53 6.20 2.70
N ASP A 122 -15.35 6.85 3.85
CA ASP A 122 -14.42 7.96 4.02
C ASP A 122 -12.97 7.43 4.05
N VAL A 123 -12.05 8.04 3.31
CA VAL A 123 -10.62 7.69 3.32
C VAL A 123 -10.04 7.72 4.73
N HIS A 124 -10.49 8.61 5.60
CA HIS A 124 -10.09 8.68 7.01
C HIS A 124 -10.44 7.41 7.81
N SER A 125 -11.41 6.62 7.34
CA SER A 125 -11.82 5.37 7.97
C SER A 125 -10.98 4.16 7.53
N ILE A 126 -10.13 4.26 6.50
CA ILE A 126 -9.25 3.16 6.03
C ILE A 126 -8.49 2.48 7.19
N PRO A 127 -7.91 3.21 8.16
CA PRO A 127 -7.13 2.58 9.22
C PRO A 127 -7.97 1.80 10.24
N SER A 128 -9.31 1.90 10.24
CA SER A 128 -10.18 1.16 11.16
C SER A 128 -9.89 -0.35 11.16
N ARG A 129 -9.78 -0.96 9.96
CA ARG A 129 -9.44 -2.39 9.81
C ARG A 129 -8.04 -2.73 10.35
N LEU A 130 -7.10 -1.79 10.28
CA LEU A 130 -5.76 -2.00 10.85
C LEU A 130 -5.82 -1.95 12.38
N VAL A 131 -6.62 -1.05 12.94
CA VAL A 131 -6.85 -0.97 14.38
C VAL A 131 -7.57 -2.23 14.88
N ASP A 132 -8.52 -2.77 14.11
CA ASP A 132 -9.12 -4.08 14.37
C ASP A 132 -8.07 -5.19 14.40
N ALA A 133 -7.16 -5.22 13.42
CA ALA A 133 -6.04 -6.17 13.37
C ALA A 133 -5.03 -5.98 14.51
N ALA A 134 -4.97 -4.78 15.10
CA ALA A 134 -4.19 -4.46 16.29
C ALA A 134 -4.98 -4.64 17.60
N LEU A 135 -6.19 -5.22 17.54
CA LEU A 135 -7.06 -5.47 18.69
C LEU A 135 -7.37 -4.19 19.50
N GLY A 136 -7.54 -3.06 18.82
CA GLY A 136 -7.84 -1.78 19.47
C GLY A 136 -6.62 -1.05 20.05
N ASN A 137 -5.40 -1.55 19.84
CA ASN A 137 -4.19 -0.92 20.34
C ASN A 137 -3.60 0.08 19.32
N ALA A 138 -3.78 1.37 19.59
CA ALA A 138 -3.31 2.48 18.75
C ALA A 138 -1.77 2.59 18.63
N ASP A 139 -1.03 2.15 19.66
CA ASP A 139 0.43 2.13 19.61
C ASP A 139 0.95 0.97 18.76
N ILE A 140 0.31 -0.20 18.80
CA ILE A 140 0.63 -1.33 17.92
C ILE A 140 0.21 -1.01 16.47
N ALA A 141 -0.97 -0.42 16.28
CA ALA A 141 -1.50 -0.08 14.95
C ALA A 141 -0.56 0.83 14.15
N ARG A 142 0.09 1.84 14.78
CA ARG A 142 0.97 2.78 14.06
C ARG A 142 2.21 2.13 13.44
N GLY A 143 2.63 0.95 13.93
CA GLY A 143 3.72 0.16 13.35
C GLY A 143 3.27 -0.80 12.24
N GLY A 144 1.98 -0.82 11.94
CA GLY A 144 1.36 -1.76 11.02
C GLY A 144 1.54 -1.47 9.54
N VAL A 145 0.85 -2.28 8.73
CA VAL A 145 0.90 -2.23 7.27
C VAL A 145 -0.49 -2.11 6.67
N LEU A 146 -0.73 -1.08 5.88
CA LEU A 146 -1.95 -0.94 5.08
C LEU A 146 -1.68 -1.38 3.64
N VAL A 147 -2.44 -2.36 3.18
CA VAL A 147 -2.43 -2.81 1.79
C VAL A 147 -3.60 -2.16 1.07
N LEU A 148 -3.31 -1.29 0.11
CA LEU A 148 -4.31 -0.60 -0.70
C LEU A 148 -4.48 -1.39 -2.00
N ASP A 149 -5.49 -2.27 -2.05
CA ASP A 149 -5.79 -3.09 -3.22
C ASP A 149 -6.65 -2.32 -4.24
N GLU A 150 -6.64 -2.80 -5.48
CA GLU A 150 -7.25 -2.12 -6.64
C GLU A 150 -6.78 -0.66 -6.83
N PHE A 151 -5.54 -0.36 -6.45
CA PHE A 151 -4.99 0.99 -6.48
C PHE A 151 -5.02 1.62 -7.87
N ASP A 152 -4.87 0.82 -8.94
CA ASP A 152 -4.96 1.28 -10.33
C ASP A 152 -6.33 1.91 -10.67
N LYS A 153 -7.39 1.57 -9.94
CA LYS A 153 -8.74 2.10 -10.17
C LYS A 153 -8.93 3.54 -9.69
N LEU A 154 -8.07 4.03 -8.80
CA LEU A 154 -8.07 5.43 -8.36
C LEU A 154 -7.76 6.43 -9.48
N ALA A 155 -7.06 5.98 -10.51
CA ALA A 155 -6.69 6.80 -11.66
C ALA A 155 -7.74 6.73 -12.78
N THR A 156 -8.61 5.72 -12.76
CA THR A 156 -9.59 5.42 -13.82
C THR A 156 -11.03 5.67 -13.38
N SER A 157 -11.28 6.35 -12.26
CA SER A 157 -12.62 6.78 -11.88
C SER A 157 -13.11 7.94 -12.76
N GLU A 158 -13.19 7.70 -14.07
CA GLU A 158 -14.30 8.22 -14.86
C GLU A 158 -15.54 7.41 -14.46
N ASN A 159 -16.45 8.09 -13.79
CA ASN A 159 -17.83 7.70 -13.52
C ASN A 159 -18.39 6.59 -14.42
N ARG A 160 -18.65 5.41 -13.84
CA ARG A 160 -19.83 4.59 -14.20
C ARG A 160 -21.14 5.26 -13.72
N ALA A 161 -21.23 6.58 -13.86
CA ALA A 161 -22.38 7.40 -13.54
C ALA A 161 -22.66 8.35 -14.70
N VAL A 162 -22.79 7.80 -15.90
CA VAL A 162 -23.61 8.42 -16.96
C VAL A 162 -25.04 7.92 -16.74
N PHE A 163 -25.65 8.34 -15.64
CA PHE A 163 -27.10 8.29 -15.49
C PHE A 163 -27.55 9.55 -14.73
N ALA A 164 -28.48 10.26 -15.38
CA ALA A 164 -29.15 11.48 -14.96
C ALA A 164 -28.30 12.76 -15.01
N GLY A 165 -28.66 13.63 -15.97
CA GLY A 165 -28.10 14.96 -16.10
C GLY A 165 -28.25 15.77 -14.81
N ALA A 166 -27.12 16.18 -14.26
CA ALA A 166 -27.03 17.27 -13.31
C ALA A 166 -25.71 17.99 -13.56
N GLU A 167 -25.82 19.24 -14.04
CA GLU A 167 -24.69 20.16 -14.12
C GLU A 167 -24.21 20.46 -12.69
N THR A 168 -23.10 19.85 -12.26
CA THR A 168 -22.27 20.37 -11.17
C THR A 168 -20.84 19.87 -11.34
N THR A 169 -19.94 20.77 -11.71
CA THR A 169 -18.49 20.54 -11.80
C THR A 169 -17.90 20.41 -10.40
N LYS A 170 -18.04 19.23 -9.79
CA LYS A 170 -17.26 18.84 -8.61
C LYS A 170 -16.53 17.55 -8.94
N ASP A 171 -15.27 17.46 -8.52
CA ASP A 171 -14.21 16.60 -9.08
C ASP A 171 -14.48 15.10 -8.82
N VAL A 172 -15.36 14.46 -9.60
CA VAL A 172 -15.74 13.03 -9.47
C VAL A 172 -14.67 12.05 -10.00
N SER A 173 -13.45 12.53 -10.17
CA SER A 173 -12.36 11.86 -10.89
C SER A 173 -11.52 10.89 -10.04
N GLY A 174 -11.89 10.67 -8.76
CA GLY A 174 -11.08 9.96 -7.77
C GLY A 174 -9.88 10.75 -7.23
N ARG A 175 -9.64 11.95 -7.77
CA ARG A 175 -8.57 12.85 -7.31
C ARG A 175 -8.74 13.29 -5.86
N GLY A 176 -9.97 13.44 -5.37
CA GLY A 176 -10.26 13.72 -3.96
C GLY A 176 -9.67 12.63 -3.05
N VAL A 177 -9.97 11.36 -3.36
CA VAL A 177 -9.42 10.18 -2.66
C VAL A 177 -7.90 10.16 -2.73
N GLN A 178 -7.32 10.41 -3.90
CA GLN A 178 -5.86 10.47 -4.05
C GLN A 178 -5.21 11.56 -3.17
N ARG A 179 -5.82 12.73 -3.03
CA ARG A 179 -5.33 13.82 -2.16
C ARG A 179 -5.45 13.49 -0.67
N GLU A 180 -6.54 12.86 -0.25
CA GLU A 180 -6.72 12.43 1.14
C GLU A 180 -5.74 11.31 1.51
N LEU A 181 -5.55 10.33 0.62
CA LEU A 181 -4.53 9.29 0.76
C LEU A 181 -3.12 9.89 0.86
N LEU A 182 -2.79 10.89 0.04
CA LEU A 182 -1.50 11.55 0.08
C LEU A 182 -1.18 12.09 1.49
N LYS A 183 -2.13 12.78 2.14
CA LYS A 183 -1.96 13.28 3.52
C LYS A 183 -1.67 12.15 4.50
N MET A 184 -2.42 11.05 4.40
CA MET A 184 -2.22 9.88 5.25
C MET A 184 -0.85 9.21 5.03
N ILE A 185 -0.41 9.10 3.78
CA ILE A 185 0.89 8.53 3.37
C ILE A 185 2.07 9.48 3.66
N GLU A 186 1.83 10.77 3.87
CA GLU A 186 2.85 11.71 4.34
C GLU A 186 3.03 11.65 5.86
N GLY A 187 1.91 11.50 6.57
CA GLY A 187 1.90 11.53 8.03
C GLY A 187 0.84 12.50 8.52
N SER A 188 -0.25 11.98 9.05
CA SER A 188 -1.31 12.78 9.65
C SER A 188 -1.76 12.14 10.96
N LEU A 189 -2.41 12.94 11.81
CA LEU A 189 -3.21 12.37 12.89
C LEU A 189 -4.39 11.63 12.27
N VAL A 190 -4.44 10.32 12.47
CA VAL A 190 -5.57 9.46 12.13
C VAL A 190 -6.52 9.49 13.32
N ASP A 191 -7.78 9.81 13.06
CA ASP A 191 -8.89 9.66 14.01
C ASP A 191 -9.86 8.66 13.40
N THR A 192 -9.94 7.46 14.00
CA THR A 192 -10.71 6.35 13.45
C THR A 192 -11.49 5.62 14.55
N GLN A 193 -12.42 4.78 14.13
CA GLN A 193 -13.28 4.01 15.03
C GLN A 193 -12.84 2.55 15.10
N PHE A 194 -13.02 1.95 16.27
CA PHE A 194 -12.78 0.54 16.53
C PHE A 194 -14.01 -0.08 17.22
N GLY A 195 -14.39 -1.29 16.80
CA GLY A 195 -15.54 -2.00 17.34
C GLY A 195 -16.86 -1.71 16.60
N ILE A 196 -17.68 -2.74 16.43
CA ILE A 196 -18.91 -2.69 15.61
C ILE A 196 -20.11 -2.22 16.44
N SER A 197 -20.29 -2.76 17.65
CA SER A 197 -21.48 -2.49 18.48
C SER A 197 -21.36 -1.24 19.34
N TYR A 198 -20.16 -0.95 19.82
CA TYR A 198 -19.84 0.22 20.63
C TYR A 198 -18.54 0.81 20.08
N PRO A 199 -18.63 1.64 19.02
CA PRO A 199 -17.44 2.17 18.37
C PRO A 199 -16.71 3.13 19.30
N GLU A 200 -15.49 2.77 19.66
CA GLU A 200 -14.56 3.63 20.40
C GLU A 200 -13.71 4.43 19.40
N ARG A 201 -13.45 5.71 19.71
CA ARG A 201 -12.56 6.53 18.88
C ARG A 201 -11.13 6.35 19.34
N LEU A 202 -10.24 6.10 18.38
CA LEU A 202 -8.81 5.94 18.62
C LEU A 202 -8.03 6.88 17.69
N ASN A 203 -7.01 7.51 18.26
CA ASN A 203 -6.16 8.46 17.56
C ASN A 203 -4.71 7.97 17.55
N PHE A 204 -4.07 8.01 16.39
CA PHE A 204 -2.64 7.74 16.27
C PHE A 204 -2.04 8.43 15.06
N ASP A 205 -0.71 8.53 15.03
CA ASP A 205 0.02 9.15 13.94
C ASP A 205 0.37 8.14 12.85
N SER A 206 0.06 8.46 11.59
CA SER A 206 0.33 7.56 10.48
C SER A 206 1.78 7.52 10.02
N ARG A 207 2.71 8.37 10.49
CA ARG A 207 4.10 8.51 10.00
C ARG A 207 4.92 7.22 9.98
N ASP A 208 4.57 6.27 10.84
CA ASP A 208 5.26 4.99 10.96
C ASP A 208 4.52 3.83 10.28
N LEU A 209 3.35 4.06 9.67
CA LEU A 209 2.67 3.06 8.86
C LEU A 209 3.46 2.77 7.57
N CYS A 210 3.49 1.50 7.17
CA CYS A 210 3.91 1.11 5.83
C CYS A 210 2.69 1.00 4.92
N PHE A 211 2.75 1.63 3.75
CA PHE A 211 1.74 1.49 2.71
C PHE A 211 2.26 0.58 1.59
N VAL A 212 1.47 -0.44 1.24
CA VAL A 212 1.68 -1.28 0.08
C VAL A 212 0.48 -1.13 -0.84
N ALA A 213 0.63 -0.40 -1.93
CA ALA A 213 -0.40 -0.31 -2.96
C ALA A 213 -0.26 -1.48 -3.94
N CYS A 214 -1.37 -2.05 -4.37
CA CYS A 214 -1.45 -3.16 -5.32
C CYS A 214 -2.40 -2.79 -6.45
N GLY A 215 -2.04 -3.09 -7.69
CA GLY A 215 -2.94 -2.89 -8.83
C GLY A 215 -2.50 -3.67 -10.07
N ALA A 216 -3.44 -3.85 -11.00
CA ALA A 216 -3.20 -4.58 -12.24
C ALA A 216 -2.51 -3.72 -13.31
N PHE A 217 -2.83 -2.42 -13.36
CA PHE A 217 -2.26 -1.44 -14.30
C PHE A 217 -2.31 -1.91 -15.78
N SER A 218 -3.40 -2.58 -16.17
CA SER A 218 -3.54 -3.20 -17.50
C SER A 218 -3.43 -2.22 -18.68
N GLY A 219 -3.72 -0.93 -18.47
CA GLY A 219 -3.60 0.12 -19.49
C GLY A 219 -2.28 0.92 -19.47
N LEU A 220 -1.41 0.71 -18.48
CA LEU A 220 -0.22 1.57 -18.27
C LEU A 220 0.77 1.49 -19.44
N LYS A 221 0.87 0.34 -20.12
CA LYS A 221 1.69 0.21 -21.33
C LYS A 221 1.26 1.12 -22.47
N LEU A 222 -0.05 1.30 -22.66
CA LEU A 222 -0.59 2.20 -23.69
C LEU A 222 -0.24 3.65 -23.35
N SER A 223 -0.38 4.02 -22.07
CA SER A 223 0.06 5.33 -21.57
C SER A 223 1.55 5.54 -21.83
N ALA A 224 2.42 4.58 -21.48
CA ALA A 224 3.86 4.70 -21.74
C ALA A 224 4.18 4.84 -23.25
N ALA A 225 3.52 4.06 -24.11
CA ALA A 225 3.74 4.05 -25.56
C ALA A 225 3.36 5.36 -26.27
N ALA A 226 2.29 6.05 -25.84
CA ALA A 226 1.85 7.31 -26.45
C ALA A 226 2.93 8.41 -26.48
N ARG A 227 3.95 8.33 -25.60
CA ARG A 227 5.09 9.27 -25.62
C ARG A 227 6.10 8.96 -26.73
N ARG A 228 6.26 7.67 -27.07
CA ARG A 228 7.24 7.23 -28.08
C ARG A 228 6.85 7.64 -29.49
N GLU A 229 5.55 7.86 -29.74
CA GLU A 229 5.01 8.25 -31.05
C GLU A 229 5.20 9.74 -31.40
N LEU A 230 5.49 10.61 -30.42
CA LEU A 230 5.65 12.05 -30.64
C LEU A 230 7.11 12.49 -30.98
N GLY A 231 8.05 11.55 -31.07
CA GLY A 231 9.46 11.83 -31.40
C GLY A 231 9.77 11.79 -32.90
N PHE A 232 10.26 12.89 -33.46
CA PHE A 232 10.81 12.94 -34.82
C PHE A 232 11.98 11.93 -34.95
N ASN A 233 11.81 10.90 -35.80
CA ASN A 233 12.68 9.73 -36.06
C ASN A 233 12.56 8.51 -35.11
N ARG A 234 11.56 7.63 -35.30
CA ARG A 234 11.80 6.16 -35.44
C ARG A 234 10.56 5.29 -35.73
N LYS A 235 10.88 4.05 -36.15
CA LYS A 235 10.04 2.94 -36.61
C LYS A 235 8.77 2.75 -35.79
N ILE A 236 7.64 2.73 -36.51
CA ILE A 236 6.32 2.30 -36.02
C ILE A 236 6.46 0.86 -35.54
N GLU A 237 6.44 0.63 -34.22
CA GLU A 237 6.26 -0.72 -33.69
C GLU A 237 4.81 -1.16 -33.99
N PRO A 238 4.59 -2.44 -34.30
CA PRO A 238 3.24 -2.93 -34.62
C PRO A 238 2.31 -2.66 -33.45
N LYS A 239 1.11 -2.14 -33.74
CA LYS A 239 0.04 -1.85 -32.77
C LYS A 239 0.00 -2.94 -31.70
N LEU A 240 0.20 -2.56 -30.43
CA LEU A 240 -0.01 -3.47 -29.31
C LEU A 240 -1.45 -3.97 -29.36
N GLU A 241 -1.64 -5.22 -29.81
CA GLU A 241 -2.91 -5.91 -29.63
C GLU A 241 -3.22 -5.94 -28.13
N GLN A 242 -4.44 -5.54 -27.75
CA GLN A 242 -4.97 -5.65 -26.40
C GLN A 242 -5.04 -7.13 -25.98
N LYS A 243 -3.89 -7.70 -25.60
CA LYS A 243 -3.85 -9.03 -24.98
C LYS A 243 -4.33 -8.90 -23.55
N ILE A 244 -5.14 -9.87 -23.12
CA ILE A 244 -5.86 -9.91 -21.84
C ILE A 244 -4.92 -9.93 -20.61
N ALA A 245 -3.60 -10.09 -20.80
CA ALA A 245 -2.59 -9.87 -19.78
C ALA A 245 -1.34 -9.23 -20.40
N VAL A 246 -1.21 -7.91 -20.30
CA VAL A 246 -0.04 -7.19 -20.77
C VAL A 246 1.00 -7.13 -19.65
N ARG A 247 2.11 -7.88 -19.80
CA ARG A 247 3.19 -7.97 -18.80
C ARG A 247 3.99 -6.67 -18.72
N LEU A 248 3.81 -5.85 -17.69
CA LEU A 248 4.57 -4.60 -17.49
C LEU A 248 6.08 -4.85 -17.39
N GLU A 249 6.88 -3.97 -17.97
CA GLU A 249 8.33 -3.94 -17.77
C GLU A 249 8.71 -2.92 -16.68
N THR A 250 9.82 -3.16 -15.97
CA THR A 250 10.29 -2.28 -14.88
C THR A 250 10.49 -0.83 -15.34
N ARG A 251 10.99 -0.62 -16.57
CA ARG A 251 11.18 0.72 -17.15
C ARG A 251 9.87 1.47 -17.38
N GLU A 252 8.79 0.75 -17.67
CA GLU A 252 7.47 1.33 -17.89
C GLU A 252 6.79 1.66 -16.56
N ALA A 253 7.01 0.82 -15.54
CA ALA A 253 6.54 1.07 -14.18
C ALA A 253 7.17 2.33 -13.58
N GLU A 254 8.48 2.56 -13.81
CA GLU A 254 9.23 3.71 -13.29
C GLU A 254 8.93 5.05 -13.99
N ASP A 255 8.16 5.05 -15.09
CA ASP A 255 7.79 6.28 -15.79
C ASP A 255 6.66 7.02 -15.06
N THR A 256 7.03 7.96 -14.19
CA THR A 256 6.08 8.81 -13.45
C THR A 256 5.15 9.59 -14.41
N GLU A 257 5.64 9.96 -15.60
CA GLU A 257 4.83 10.64 -16.62
C GLU A 257 3.80 9.69 -17.26
N ALA A 258 4.11 8.39 -17.37
CA ALA A 258 3.14 7.39 -17.77
C ALA A 258 2.05 7.19 -16.71
N LEU A 259 2.41 7.13 -15.43
CA LEU A 259 1.44 7.05 -14.32
C LEU A 259 0.59 8.31 -14.19
N ALA A 260 1.16 9.48 -14.44
CA ALA A 260 0.41 10.74 -14.49
C ALA A 260 -0.63 10.74 -15.62
N ARG A 261 -0.22 10.30 -16.83
CA ARG A 261 -1.13 10.13 -17.97
C ARG A 261 -2.15 9.01 -17.75
N TYR A 262 -1.83 8.03 -16.92
CA TYR A 262 -2.76 6.99 -16.49
C TYR A 262 -3.86 7.55 -15.56
N GLY A 263 -3.64 8.71 -14.92
CA GLY A 263 -4.62 9.42 -14.09
C GLY A 263 -4.21 9.61 -12.63
N PHE A 264 -2.98 9.27 -12.26
CA PHE A 264 -2.47 9.50 -10.91
C PHE A 264 -1.91 10.91 -10.71
N LEU A 265 -2.04 11.44 -9.50
CA LEU A 265 -1.29 12.61 -9.06
C LEU A 265 0.20 12.25 -8.96
N PRO A 266 1.10 12.99 -9.64
CA PRO A 266 2.55 12.77 -9.53
C PRO A 266 3.06 12.79 -8.08
N GLU A 267 2.47 13.64 -7.24
CA GLU A 267 2.81 13.78 -5.82
C GLU A 267 2.48 12.52 -5.05
N LEU A 268 1.34 11.86 -5.35
CA LEU A 268 0.95 10.59 -4.73
C LEU A 268 1.90 9.47 -5.14
N ILE A 269 2.18 9.33 -6.43
CA ILE A 269 3.11 8.32 -6.94
C ILE A 269 4.51 8.54 -6.38
N GLY A 270 4.94 9.80 -6.24
CA GLY A 270 6.22 10.16 -5.61
C GLY A 270 6.37 9.68 -4.17
N ARG A 271 5.27 9.34 -3.46
CA ARG A 271 5.33 8.73 -2.12
C ARG A 271 5.58 7.23 -2.12
N PHE A 272 5.54 6.56 -3.27
CA PHE A 272 5.89 5.15 -3.43
C PHE A 272 7.33 5.01 -3.92
N GLY A 273 8.28 5.08 -2.99
CA GLY A 273 9.72 5.04 -3.27
C GLY A 273 10.23 3.70 -3.84
N ARG A 274 9.38 2.68 -3.96
CA ARG A 274 9.72 1.43 -4.64
C ARG A 274 8.56 0.91 -5.47
N LEU A 275 8.82 0.69 -6.75
CA LEU A 275 7.90 0.04 -7.67
C LEU A 275 8.33 -1.40 -7.87
N VAL A 276 7.37 -2.33 -7.78
CA VAL A 276 7.65 -3.76 -7.83
C VAL A 276 6.72 -4.40 -8.85
N VAL A 277 7.30 -4.93 -9.92
CA VAL A 277 6.55 -5.61 -10.97
C VAL A 277 6.45 -7.11 -10.67
N PHE A 278 5.25 -7.65 -10.82
CA PHE A 278 4.91 -9.07 -10.75
C PHE A 278 4.59 -9.60 -12.16
N HIS A 279 4.82 -10.89 -12.36
CA HIS A 279 4.74 -11.54 -13.68
C HIS A 279 3.84 -12.77 -13.71
#